data_AF-A0A0W8DV94-F1
#
_entry.id   AF-A0A0W8DV94-F1
#
_cell.length_a   1.000
_cell.length_b   1.000
_cell.length_c   1.000
_cell.angle_alpha   90.00
_cell.angle_beta   90.00
_cell.angle_gamma   90.00
#
_symmetry.space_group_name_H-M   'P 1'
#
loop_
_entity.id
_entity.type
_entity.pdbx_description
1 polymer ?
#
loop_
_entity_poly.entity_id
_entity_poly.type
_entity_poly.pdbx_seq_one_letter_code
_entity_poly.pdbx_strand_id
1 'polypeptide(L)'
;MTTTLLATTPPLQTFSHKQVAAFFFKPELDSEGELTGYQTCKSCGKWRKHAPKNGYTNLVTHVRSAHLSFEMEMRDASAAATGTLVPWVSQKASDRYAWIKWVVEGNLPLSFCESKETRRYTNLAPVSVGTLVSNMEDVTKAVERSIGLDMPTEFGLMFDGWSHGTEHYLAVYACYDGPSGPCYPLLSMAPIMDEPDDQLGAEGHLIAIERFLPFFGKTIEGCKFIVGDNCSVNKRLANMMGVPLVGCANHRLQLAVRDYLTPHEDALEEIQILMRKLRTLKQAAKLRYRDQF
;
A
#
# COMPACT_ATOMS: atom_id res chain seq x y z
N MET A 1 22.43 54.75 -5.57
CA MET A 1 21.87 53.86 -4.54
C MET A 1 20.39 53.72 -4.79
N THR A 2 19.99 52.63 -5.42
CA THR A 2 18.60 52.30 -5.77
C THR A 2 18.09 51.29 -4.76
N THR A 3 17.21 51.74 -3.87
CA THR A 3 16.60 50.92 -2.83
C THR A 3 15.45 50.12 -3.44
N THR A 4 15.69 48.84 -3.70
CA THR A 4 14.65 47.90 -4.14
C THR A 4 13.80 47.52 -2.93
N LEU A 5 12.52 47.92 -2.94
CA LEU A 5 11.51 47.45 -1.98
C LEU A 5 11.27 45.96 -2.21
N LEU A 6 11.78 45.13 -1.30
CA LEU A 6 11.42 43.72 -1.18
C LEU A 6 9.94 43.63 -0.79
N ALA A 7 9.11 43.16 -1.73
CA ALA A 7 7.76 42.74 -1.45
C ALA A 7 7.81 41.54 -0.50
N THR A 8 7.39 41.74 0.75
CA THR A 8 7.20 40.68 1.73
C THR A 8 6.06 39.78 1.26
N THR A 9 6.40 38.54 0.91
CA THR A 9 5.44 37.49 0.62
C THR A 9 4.53 37.32 1.86
N PRO A 10 3.18 37.41 1.72
CA PRO A 10 2.30 37.19 2.85
C PRO A 10 2.51 35.79 3.42
N PRO A 11 2.44 35.61 4.76
CA PRO A 11 2.62 34.32 5.38
C PRO A 11 1.63 33.31 4.78
N LEU A 12 2.16 32.17 4.33
CA LEU A 12 1.36 31.04 3.85
C LEU A 12 0.33 30.68 4.93
N GLN A 13 -0.96 30.83 4.63
CA GLN A 13 -2.01 30.32 5.52
C GLN A 13 -1.85 28.80 5.62
N THR A 14 -1.60 28.30 6.82
CA THR A 14 -1.39 26.87 7.09
C THR A 14 -2.62 26.03 6.76
N PHE A 15 -3.82 26.62 6.90
CA PHE A 15 -5.10 25.99 6.57
C PHE A 15 -5.99 26.92 5.74
N SER A 16 -6.65 26.36 4.74
CA SER A 16 -7.67 27.05 3.95
C SER A 16 -8.90 27.40 4.79
N HIS A 17 -9.66 28.42 4.39
CA HIS A 17 -10.88 28.79 5.11
C HIS A 17 -11.91 27.66 5.17
N LYS A 18 -11.98 26.84 4.11
CA LYS A 18 -12.85 25.66 4.06
C LYS A 18 -12.43 24.60 5.08
N GLN A 19 -11.12 24.37 5.25
CA GLN A 19 -10.58 23.45 6.27
C GLN A 19 -10.94 23.89 7.68
N VAL A 20 -10.72 25.16 7.99
CA VAL A 20 -11.03 25.73 9.31
C VAL A 20 -12.54 25.62 9.60
N ALA A 21 -13.39 25.95 8.62
CA ALA A 21 -14.83 25.81 8.77
C ALA A 21 -15.26 24.36 8.98
N ALA A 22 -14.80 23.42 8.16
CA ALA A 22 -15.15 22.00 8.29
C ALA A 22 -14.71 21.41 9.63
N PHE A 23 -13.57 21.85 10.17
CA PHE A 23 -13.08 21.37 11.46
C PHE A 23 -13.87 21.91 12.64
N PHE A 24 -14.15 23.21 12.67
CA PHE A 24 -14.78 23.85 13.84
C PHE A 24 -16.29 23.91 13.79
N PHE A 25 -16.94 23.66 12.65
CA PHE A 25 -18.38 23.84 12.52
C PHE A 25 -19.12 22.60 12.03
N LYS A 26 -20.37 22.48 12.47
CA LYS A 26 -21.35 21.53 11.96
C LYS A 26 -22.60 22.29 11.47
N PRO A 27 -23.26 21.83 10.39
CA PRO A 27 -24.53 22.40 9.98
C PRO A 27 -25.59 22.19 11.06
N GLU A 28 -26.39 23.22 11.31
CA GLU A 28 -27.55 23.10 12.18
C GLU A 28 -28.76 22.69 11.33
N LEU A 29 -29.40 21.60 11.73
CA LEU A 29 -30.58 21.06 11.07
C LEU A 29 -31.82 21.46 11.86
N ASP A 30 -32.93 21.74 11.18
CA ASP A 30 -34.21 21.93 11.86
C ASP A 30 -34.82 20.59 12.29
N SER A 31 -36.03 20.63 12.85
CA SER A 31 -36.77 19.45 13.30
C SER A 31 -37.08 18.44 12.18
N GLU A 32 -37.00 18.86 10.92
CA GLU A 32 -37.25 18.03 9.74
C GLU A 32 -35.95 17.52 9.10
N GLY A 33 -34.79 17.93 9.64
CA GLY A 33 -33.48 17.53 9.12
C GLY A 33 -32.95 18.44 8.01
N GLU A 34 -33.60 19.57 7.75
CA GLU A 34 -33.24 20.51 6.69
C GLU A 34 -32.23 21.57 7.16
N LEU A 35 -31.42 22.08 6.22
CA LEU A 35 -30.37 23.04 6.52
C LEU A 35 -30.95 24.41 6.88
N THR A 36 -30.80 24.82 8.15
CA THR A 36 -31.29 26.11 8.67
C THR A 36 -30.54 27.33 8.14
N GLY A 37 -29.45 27.14 7.39
CA GLY A 37 -28.53 28.20 6.98
C GLY A 37 -27.67 28.74 8.13
N TYR A 38 -27.62 28.04 9.27
CA TYR A 38 -26.70 28.29 10.36
C TYR A 38 -25.73 27.13 10.54
N GLN A 39 -24.53 27.47 11.03
CA GLN A 39 -23.54 26.52 11.47
C GLN A 39 -23.18 26.79 12.93
N THR A 40 -23.04 25.71 13.67
CA THR A 40 -22.73 25.73 15.10
C THR A 40 -21.26 25.38 15.30
N CYS A 41 -20.53 26.24 16.02
CA CYS A 41 -19.16 25.95 16.39
C CYS A 41 -19.14 24.78 17.38
N LYS A 42 -18.42 23.70 17.05
CA LYS A 42 -18.27 22.49 17.86
C LYS A 42 -17.58 22.77 19.21
N SER A 43 -16.66 23.73 19.24
CA SER A 43 -15.84 24.01 20.43
C SER A 43 -16.52 24.95 21.44
N CYS A 44 -17.33 25.92 20.98
CA CYS A 44 -17.97 26.88 21.88
C CYS A 44 -19.50 27.00 21.74
N GLY A 45 -20.13 26.22 20.86
CA GLY A 45 -21.57 26.20 20.67
C GLY A 45 -22.16 27.46 19.99
N LYS A 46 -21.34 28.46 19.62
CA LYS A 46 -21.85 29.69 19.00
C LYS A 46 -22.35 29.46 17.58
N TRP A 47 -23.50 30.05 17.28
CA TRP A 47 -24.14 29.98 15.97
C TRP A 47 -23.59 31.05 15.05
N ARG A 48 -23.37 30.69 13.79
CA ARG A 48 -22.94 31.58 12.73
C ARG A 48 -23.76 31.31 11.47
N LYS A 49 -24.29 32.37 10.89
CA LYS A 49 -25.06 32.29 9.65
C LYS A 49 -24.13 31.87 8.50
N HIS A 50 -24.50 30.84 7.75
CA HIS A 50 -23.74 30.36 6.59
C HIS A 50 -24.71 29.90 5.50
N ALA A 51 -24.99 30.79 4.54
CA ALA A 51 -25.80 30.45 3.37
C ALA A 51 -24.97 29.70 2.31
N PRO A 52 -25.56 28.81 1.49
CA PRO A 52 -24.84 27.97 0.52
C PRO A 52 -23.97 28.74 -0.50
N LYS A 53 -24.24 30.03 -0.73
CA LYS A 53 -23.51 30.90 -1.67
C LYS A 53 -22.47 31.82 -1.02
N ASN A 54 -22.31 31.75 0.30
CA ASN A 54 -21.38 32.61 1.03
C ASN A 54 -20.00 31.95 1.17
N GLY A 55 -18.95 32.78 1.18
CA GLY A 55 -17.61 32.32 1.58
C GLY A 55 -17.52 32.03 3.08
N TYR A 56 -16.45 31.34 3.48
CA TYR A 56 -16.22 30.89 4.86
C TYR A 56 -15.66 31.98 5.80
N THR A 57 -15.48 33.21 5.33
CA THR A 57 -14.76 34.28 6.05
C THR A 57 -15.33 34.54 7.44
N ASN A 58 -16.66 34.56 7.60
CA ASN A 58 -17.29 34.82 8.90
C ASN A 58 -17.06 33.70 9.93
N LEU A 59 -17.00 32.45 9.47
CA LEU A 59 -16.69 31.27 10.28
C LEU A 59 -15.22 31.33 10.72
N VAL A 60 -14.31 31.64 9.78
CA VAL A 60 -12.87 31.74 10.05
C VAL A 60 -12.55 32.90 10.99
N THR A 61 -13.19 34.06 10.81
CA THR A 61 -13.03 35.21 11.71
C THR A 61 -13.46 34.85 13.14
N HIS A 62 -14.54 34.05 13.28
CA HIS A 62 -14.93 33.55 14.59
C HIS A 62 -13.86 32.64 15.20
N VAL A 63 -13.33 31.69 14.44
CA VAL A 63 -12.31 30.75 14.94
C VAL A 63 -11.05 31.49 15.36
N ARG A 64 -10.52 32.38 14.51
CA ARG A 64 -9.31 33.15 14.81
C ARG A 64 -9.43 34.06 16.04
N SER A 65 -10.64 34.53 16.36
CA SER A 65 -10.89 35.39 17.51
C SER A 65 -11.22 34.64 18.79
N ALA A 66 -11.93 33.49 18.70
CA ALA A 66 -12.41 32.74 19.85
C ALA A 66 -11.55 31.51 20.22
N HIS A 67 -10.74 31.02 19.28
CA HIS A 67 -9.94 29.80 19.43
C HIS A 67 -8.49 30.11 19.01
N LEU A 68 -7.73 30.75 19.90
CA LEU A 68 -6.34 31.17 19.60
C LEU A 68 -5.42 29.98 19.28
N SER A 69 -5.71 28.81 19.84
CA SER A 69 -5.01 27.53 19.63
C SER A 69 -5.48 26.75 18.40
N PHE A 70 -6.35 27.32 17.55
CA PHE A 70 -7.02 26.55 16.50
C PHE A 70 -6.06 25.82 15.55
N GLU A 71 -4.91 26.42 15.22
CA GLU A 71 -3.93 25.78 14.33
C GLU A 71 -3.20 24.60 14.97
N MET A 72 -3.07 24.58 16.30
CA MET A 72 -2.48 23.45 17.04
C MET A 72 -3.50 22.32 17.13
N GLU A 73 -4.74 22.64 17.53
CA GLU A 73 -5.85 21.68 17.56
C GLU A 73 -6.08 21.02 16.20
N MET A 74 -5.98 21.79 15.11
CA MET A 74 -6.10 21.29 13.76
C MET A 74 -4.91 20.44 13.30
N ARG A 75 -3.69 20.68 13.82
CA ARG A 75 -2.50 19.87 13.52
C ARG A 75 -2.51 18.53 14.27
N ASP A 76 -2.97 18.53 15.52
CA ASP A 76 -3.00 17.36 16.38
C ASP A 76 -4.25 16.49 16.17
N ALA A 77 -5.21 16.96 15.37
CA ALA A 77 -6.42 16.23 15.05
C ALA A 77 -6.11 14.95 14.25
N SER A 78 -6.41 13.79 14.83
CA SER A 78 -6.33 12.52 14.12
C SER A 78 -7.49 12.33 13.12
N ALA A 79 -7.32 11.39 12.19
CA ALA A 79 -8.41 10.96 11.30
C ALA A 79 -9.65 10.49 12.10
N ALA A 80 -9.44 9.90 13.28
CA ALA A 80 -10.51 9.47 14.19
C ALA A 80 -11.30 10.65 14.77
N ALA A 81 -10.64 11.78 15.06
CA ALA A 81 -11.30 12.98 15.58
C ALA A 81 -12.11 13.75 14.51
N THR A 82 -11.78 13.55 13.23
CA THR A 82 -12.36 14.31 12.11
C THR A 82 -13.30 13.49 11.24
N GLY A 83 -13.36 12.17 11.44
CA GLY A 83 -14.20 11.22 10.70
C GLY A 83 -13.76 10.99 9.24
N THR A 84 -13.01 11.92 8.64
CA THR A 84 -12.43 11.79 7.31
C THR A 84 -11.24 12.74 7.12
N LEU A 85 -10.21 12.28 6.43
CA LEU A 85 -9.06 13.11 6.02
C LEU A 85 -9.39 14.05 4.85
N VAL A 86 -10.53 13.87 4.18
CA VAL A 86 -10.91 14.59 2.95
C VAL A 86 -10.87 16.12 3.10
N PRO A 87 -11.30 16.75 4.21
CA PRO A 87 -11.17 18.19 4.38
C PRO A 87 -9.71 18.66 4.39
N TRP A 88 -8.79 17.82 4.85
CA TRP A 88 -7.38 18.13 5.11
C TRP A 88 -6.48 17.94 3.90
N VAL A 89 -6.95 17.19 2.90
CA VAL A 89 -6.21 16.85 1.71
C VAL A 89 -6.65 17.75 0.55
N SER A 90 -5.68 18.28 -0.21
CA SER A 90 -6.01 19.07 -1.41
C SER A 90 -6.72 18.19 -2.44
N GLN A 91 -7.66 18.76 -3.22
CA GLN A 91 -8.35 18.02 -4.29
C GLN A 91 -7.34 17.36 -5.25
N LYS A 92 -6.23 18.05 -5.55
CA LYS A 92 -5.15 17.52 -6.38
C LYS A 92 -4.54 16.24 -5.81
N ALA A 93 -4.31 16.18 -4.50
CA ALA A 93 -3.78 14.99 -3.83
C ALA A 93 -4.82 13.87 -3.77
N SER A 94 -6.09 14.21 -3.51
CA SER A 94 -7.20 13.25 -3.58
C SER A 94 -7.35 12.61 -4.96
N ASP A 95 -7.30 13.40 -6.03
CA ASP A 95 -7.41 12.91 -7.40
C ASP A 95 -6.23 12.00 -7.77
N ARG A 96 -5.00 12.36 -7.36
CA ARG A 96 -3.81 11.53 -7.56
C ARG A 96 -3.92 10.20 -6.84
N TYR A 97 -4.33 10.21 -5.57
CA TYR A 97 -4.55 8.99 -4.81
C TYR A 97 -5.64 8.12 -5.44
N ALA A 98 -6.75 8.73 -5.90
CA ALA A 98 -7.82 8.02 -6.59
C ALA A 98 -7.33 7.33 -7.87
N TRP A 99 -6.45 7.99 -8.65
CA TRP A 99 -5.82 7.35 -9.81
C TRP A 99 -4.96 6.15 -9.43
N ILE A 100 -4.10 6.27 -8.41
CA ILE A 100 -3.25 5.16 -7.93
C ILE A 100 -4.14 4.00 -7.50
N LYS A 101 -5.13 4.27 -6.65
CA LYS A 101 -6.06 3.26 -6.15
C LYS A 101 -6.77 2.54 -7.28
N TRP A 102 -7.30 3.28 -8.26
CA TRP A 102 -8.03 2.69 -9.37
C TRP A 102 -7.14 1.79 -10.23
N VAL A 103 -5.92 2.23 -10.55
CA VAL A 103 -5.00 1.44 -11.37
C VAL A 103 -4.55 0.17 -10.62
N VAL A 104 -4.21 0.29 -9.33
CA VAL A 104 -3.72 -0.84 -8.51
C VAL A 104 -4.83 -1.83 -8.20
N GLU A 105 -5.95 -1.39 -7.61
CA GLU A 105 -7.06 -2.28 -7.22
C GLU A 105 -7.79 -2.86 -8.43
N GLY A 106 -7.79 -2.13 -9.55
CA GLY A 106 -8.36 -2.60 -10.82
C GLY A 106 -7.42 -3.49 -11.63
N ASN A 107 -6.17 -3.67 -11.20
CA ASN A 107 -5.12 -4.36 -11.97
C ASN A 107 -5.06 -3.88 -13.44
N LEU A 108 -5.06 -2.56 -13.62
CA LEU A 108 -5.13 -1.93 -14.94
C LEU A 108 -3.73 -1.56 -15.45
N PRO A 109 -3.51 -1.51 -16.78
CA PRO A 109 -2.27 -0.99 -17.33
C PRO A 109 -2.00 0.43 -16.84
N LEU A 110 -0.75 0.81 -16.59
CA LEU A 110 -0.41 2.19 -16.19
C LEU A 110 -0.87 3.23 -17.22
N SER A 111 -0.88 2.87 -18.51
CA SER A 111 -1.39 3.72 -19.61
C SER A 111 -2.89 4.02 -19.52
N PHE A 112 -3.64 3.33 -18.66
CA PHE A 112 -5.06 3.55 -18.44
C PHE A 112 -5.39 5.00 -18.08
N CYS A 113 -4.55 5.68 -17.29
CA CYS A 113 -4.77 7.08 -16.91
C CYS A 113 -4.64 8.07 -18.08
N GLU A 114 -4.04 7.65 -19.19
CA GLU A 114 -3.86 8.44 -20.42
C GLU A 114 -4.87 8.10 -21.52
N SER A 115 -5.67 7.04 -21.37
CA SER A 115 -6.71 6.67 -22.33
C SER A 115 -7.70 7.82 -22.55
N LYS A 116 -8.01 8.09 -23.83
CA LYS A 116 -9.00 9.11 -24.23
C LYS A 116 -10.39 8.76 -23.71
N GLU A 117 -10.76 7.48 -23.77
CA GLU A 117 -12.04 6.94 -23.30
C GLU A 117 -12.15 7.09 -21.79
N THR A 118 -11.13 6.67 -21.03
CA THR A 118 -11.12 6.82 -19.57
C THR A 118 -11.25 8.29 -19.16
N ARG A 119 -10.47 9.18 -19.80
CA ARG A 119 -10.53 10.63 -19.56
C ARG A 119 -11.88 11.25 -19.89
N ARG A 120 -12.63 10.67 -20.83
CA ARG A 120 -13.98 11.13 -21.19
C ARG A 120 -15.02 10.82 -20.11
N TYR A 121 -14.85 9.73 -19.37
CA TYR A 121 -15.86 9.23 -18.43
C TYR A 121 -15.50 9.44 -16.96
N THR A 122 -14.26 9.85 -16.65
CA THR A 122 -13.82 10.15 -15.29
C THR A 122 -14.02 11.62 -14.92
N ASN A 123 -14.25 11.88 -13.62
CA ASN A 123 -14.22 13.23 -13.05
C ASN A 123 -12.86 13.58 -12.41
N LEU A 124 -11.88 12.67 -12.45
CA LEU A 124 -10.55 12.91 -11.89
C LEU A 124 -9.74 13.84 -12.79
N ALA A 125 -8.97 14.75 -12.20
CA ALA A 125 -8.04 15.59 -12.95
C ALA A 125 -7.07 14.70 -13.77
N PRO A 126 -6.85 14.99 -15.07
CA PRO A 126 -5.95 14.19 -15.90
C PRO A 126 -4.54 14.07 -15.33
N VAL A 127 -3.95 12.88 -15.42
CA VAL A 127 -2.58 12.60 -15.01
C VAL A 127 -1.83 11.88 -16.15
N SER A 128 -0.51 12.09 -16.22
CA SER A 128 0.35 11.33 -17.13
C SER A 128 0.86 10.05 -16.47
N VAL A 129 1.26 9.06 -17.25
CA VAL A 129 1.89 7.83 -16.73
C VAL A 129 3.10 8.18 -15.88
N GLY A 130 3.97 9.08 -16.35
CA GLY A 130 5.16 9.50 -15.59
C GLY A 130 4.82 10.13 -14.24
N THR A 131 3.75 10.94 -14.18
CA THR A 131 3.30 11.53 -12.90
C THR A 131 2.67 10.46 -12.00
N LEU A 132 1.92 9.51 -12.56
CA LEU A 132 1.32 8.41 -11.80
C LEU A 132 2.42 7.56 -11.15
N VAL A 133 3.41 7.13 -11.93
CA VAL A 133 4.56 6.34 -11.46
C VAL A 133 5.32 7.08 -10.37
N SER A 134 5.66 8.36 -10.59
CA SER A 134 6.33 9.17 -9.57
C SER A 134 5.53 9.25 -8.26
N ASN A 135 4.20 9.42 -8.32
CA ASN A 135 3.41 9.40 -7.10
C ASN A 135 3.39 8.00 -6.45
N MET A 136 3.36 6.91 -7.24
CA MET A 136 3.44 5.55 -6.71
C MET A 136 4.77 5.31 -5.98
N GLU A 137 5.90 5.76 -6.54
CA GLU A 137 7.21 5.71 -5.88
C GLU A 137 7.23 6.50 -4.56
N ASP A 138 6.63 7.69 -4.52
CA ASP A 138 6.53 8.49 -3.30
C ASP A 138 5.66 7.80 -2.24
N VAL A 139 4.57 7.14 -2.65
CA VAL A 139 3.75 6.30 -1.76
C VAL A 139 4.56 5.11 -1.26
N THR A 140 5.31 4.41 -2.11
CA THR A 140 6.19 3.31 -1.71
C THR A 140 7.17 3.76 -0.63
N LYS A 141 7.89 4.88 -0.83
CA LYS A 141 8.82 5.44 0.18
C LYS A 141 8.13 5.83 1.48
N ALA A 142 6.86 6.25 1.43
CA ALA A 142 6.10 6.55 2.64
C ALA A 142 5.73 5.26 3.39
N VAL A 143 5.33 4.20 2.67
CA VAL A 143 5.02 2.89 3.23
C VAL A 143 6.26 2.21 3.80
N GLU A 144 7.39 2.23 3.09
CA GLU A 144 8.68 1.69 3.57
C GLU A 144 9.08 2.32 4.91
N ARG A 145 8.99 3.66 5.02
CA ARG A 145 9.25 4.36 6.28
C ARG A 145 8.26 3.97 7.38
N SER A 146 6.97 3.84 7.06
CA SER A 146 5.96 3.42 8.04
C SER A 146 6.24 2.02 8.57
N ILE A 147 6.49 1.06 7.68
CA ILE A 147 6.86 -0.31 8.05
C ILE A 147 8.15 -0.30 8.89
N GLY A 148 9.15 0.49 8.50
CA GLY A 148 10.40 0.60 9.23
C GLY A 148 10.27 1.14 10.66
N LEU A 149 9.35 2.09 10.88
CA LEU A 149 9.02 2.62 12.21
C LEU A 149 8.30 1.59 13.09
N ASP A 150 7.43 0.78 12.51
CA ASP A 150 6.68 -0.25 13.23
C ASP A 150 7.53 -1.49 13.52
N MET A 151 8.47 -1.81 12.63
CA MET A 151 9.36 -2.96 12.78
C MET A 151 10.30 -2.77 13.98
N PRO A 152 10.49 -3.80 14.84
CA PRO A 152 11.50 -3.78 15.89
C PRO A 152 12.94 -3.83 15.33
N THR A 153 13.93 -3.71 16.21
CA THR A 153 15.34 -3.94 15.85
C THR A 153 15.65 -5.40 15.59
N GLU A 154 14.97 -6.31 16.29
CA GLU A 154 15.11 -7.76 16.14
C GLU A 154 13.87 -8.34 15.45
N PHE A 155 14.06 -9.02 14.32
CA PHE A 155 12.98 -9.54 13.50
C PHE A 155 13.39 -10.85 12.82
N GLY A 156 12.43 -11.58 12.24
CA GLY A 156 12.68 -12.68 11.32
C GLY A 156 12.39 -12.28 9.88
N LEU A 157 12.93 -13.05 8.93
CA LEU A 157 12.58 -12.95 7.52
C LEU A 157 11.85 -14.21 7.07
N MET A 158 10.76 -14.04 6.33
CA MET A 158 10.02 -15.16 5.74
C MET A 158 10.06 -15.08 4.22
N PHE A 159 10.46 -16.17 3.59
CA PHE A 159 10.62 -16.28 2.14
C PHE A 159 9.54 -17.15 1.53
N ASP A 160 8.97 -16.67 0.43
CA ASP A 160 8.10 -17.43 -0.44
C ASP A 160 8.60 -17.31 -1.88
N GLY A 161 8.99 -18.44 -2.46
CA GLY A 161 9.55 -18.51 -3.80
C GLY A 161 8.64 -19.31 -4.72
N TRP A 162 8.31 -18.75 -5.89
CA TRP A 162 7.54 -19.46 -6.91
C TRP A 162 8.05 -19.13 -8.31
N SER A 163 7.75 -19.99 -9.28
CA SER A 163 8.09 -19.74 -10.68
C SER A 163 6.84 -19.45 -11.48
N HIS A 164 6.92 -18.45 -12.36
CA HIS A 164 5.88 -18.13 -13.33
C HIS A 164 6.50 -18.01 -14.72
N GLY A 165 6.18 -18.96 -15.61
CA GLY A 165 6.82 -19.04 -16.92
C GLY A 165 8.30 -19.37 -16.79
N THR A 166 9.16 -18.48 -17.28
CA THR A 166 10.63 -18.61 -17.21
C THR A 166 11.25 -17.87 -16.03
N GLU A 167 10.44 -17.15 -15.24
CA GLU A 167 10.95 -16.28 -14.17
C GLU A 167 10.70 -16.92 -12.81
N HIS A 168 11.70 -16.83 -11.92
CA HIS A 168 11.55 -17.17 -10.52
C HIS A 168 11.39 -15.90 -9.68
N TYR A 169 10.31 -15.84 -8.92
CA TYR A 169 9.98 -14.74 -8.03
C TYR A 169 10.29 -15.14 -6.60
N LEU A 170 10.79 -14.17 -5.84
CA LEU A 170 10.96 -14.28 -4.40
C LEU A 170 10.22 -13.13 -3.72
N ALA A 171 9.28 -13.49 -2.85
CA ALA A 171 8.72 -12.57 -1.88
C ALA A 171 9.44 -12.71 -0.54
N VAL A 172 9.77 -11.57 0.06
CA VAL A 172 10.37 -11.49 1.39
C VAL A 172 9.46 -10.68 2.30
N TYR A 173 9.09 -11.26 3.43
CA TYR A 173 8.30 -10.64 4.48
C TYR A 173 9.14 -10.47 5.74
N ALA A 174 8.90 -9.40 6.51
CA ALA A 174 9.34 -9.38 7.90
C ALA A 174 8.44 -10.29 8.75
N CYS A 175 8.93 -10.76 9.88
CA CYS A 175 8.19 -11.52 10.86
C CYS A 175 8.55 -11.04 12.26
N TYR A 176 7.58 -10.49 12.99
CA TYR A 176 7.79 -10.01 14.37
C TYR A 176 6.47 -9.92 15.13
N ASP A 177 6.53 -9.84 16.45
CA ASP A 177 5.35 -9.62 17.29
C ASP A 177 5.06 -8.12 17.43
N GLY A 178 3.85 -7.72 17.03
CA GLY A 178 3.32 -6.37 17.26
C GLY A 178 2.30 -6.34 18.41
N PRO A 179 1.77 -5.15 18.76
CA PRO A 179 0.81 -4.98 19.85
C PRO A 179 -0.48 -5.79 19.69
N SER A 180 -0.88 -6.09 18.44
CA SER A 180 -2.12 -6.78 18.09
C SER A 180 -1.91 -8.25 17.70
N GLY A 181 -0.70 -8.79 17.90
CA GLY A 181 -0.29 -10.12 17.44
C GLY A 181 0.80 -10.06 16.38
N PRO A 182 1.07 -11.18 15.69
CA PRO A 182 2.18 -11.28 14.77
C PRO A 182 1.97 -10.43 13.50
N CYS A 183 3.04 -9.80 13.04
CA CYS A 183 3.08 -8.90 11.89
C CYS A 183 3.95 -9.47 10.78
N TYR A 184 3.43 -9.39 9.54
CA TYR A 184 4.07 -9.94 8.34
C TYR A 184 4.06 -8.97 7.15
N PRO A 185 4.66 -7.77 7.24
CA PRO A 185 4.69 -6.84 6.11
C PRO A 185 5.58 -7.39 4.98
N LEU A 186 5.11 -7.26 3.73
CA LEU A 186 5.91 -7.53 2.53
C LEU A 186 6.99 -6.46 2.40
N LEU A 187 8.25 -6.89 2.32
CA LEU A 187 9.41 -6.00 2.18
C LEU A 187 9.89 -5.92 0.73
N SER A 188 9.85 -7.04 0.02
CA SER A 188 10.32 -7.13 -1.36
C SER A 188 9.58 -8.24 -2.09
N MET A 189 9.27 -8.00 -3.36
CA MET A 189 8.81 -8.99 -4.30
C MET A 189 9.45 -8.68 -5.65
N ALA A 190 10.40 -9.50 -6.06
CA ALA A 190 11.15 -9.28 -7.28
C ALA A 190 11.44 -10.61 -7.99
N PRO A 191 11.54 -10.59 -9.33
CA PRO A 191 12.18 -11.69 -10.04
C PRO A 191 13.64 -11.74 -9.61
N ILE A 192 14.16 -12.93 -9.34
CA ILE A 192 15.59 -13.12 -9.16
C ILE A 192 16.19 -13.16 -10.57
N MET A 193 17.12 -12.24 -10.87
CA MET A 193 17.74 -12.22 -12.20
C MET A 193 18.62 -13.46 -12.35
N ASP A 194 18.33 -14.28 -13.37
CA ASP A 194 19.22 -15.32 -13.87
C ASP A 194 20.34 -14.63 -14.70
N GLU A 195 21.34 -14.01 -14.06
CA GLU A 195 22.56 -13.70 -14.81
C GLU A 195 23.33 -15.01 -15.07
N PRO A 196 24.01 -15.16 -16.23
CA PRO A 196 24.71 -16.41 -16.58
C PRO A 196 25.71 -16.91 -15.52
N ASP A 197 26.21 -15.99 -14.69
CA ASP A 197 27.12 -16.25 -13.57
C ASP A 197 26.47 -16.07 -12.18
N ASP A 198 25.28 -15.46 -12.08
CA ASP A 198 24.46 -15.44 -10.85
C ASP A 198 23.68 -16.75 -10.77
N GLN A 199 24.30 -17.74 -10.16
CA GLN A 199 23.54 -18.89 -9.67
C GLN A 199 22.54 -18.35 -8.66
N LEU A 200 21.23 -18.49 -8.92
CA LEU A 200 20.06 -18.36 -8.04
C LEU A 200 20.33 -18.81 -6.58
N GLY A 201 21.15 -18.03 -5.89
CA GLY A 201 22.03 -18.56 -4.87
C GLY A 201 22.01 -17.67 -3.66
N ALA A 202 22.45 -18.24 -2.54
CA ALA A 202 22.34 -17.57 -1.25
C ALA A 202 23.06 -16.19 -1.22
N GLU A 203 24.14 -16.00 -1.99
CA GLU A 203 24.82 -14.70 -2.14
C GLU A 203 23.92 -13.64 -2.78
N GLY A 204 23.32 -13.93 -3.93
CA GLY A 204 22.46 -12.98 -4.63
C GLY A 204 21.26 -12.59 -3.76
N HIS A 205 20.69 -13.56 -3.05
CA HIS A 205 19.63 -13.29 -2.08
C HIS A 205 20.12 -12.40 -0.93
N LEU A 206 21.30 -12.65 -0.38
CA LEU A 206 21.87 -11.83 0.69
C LEU A 206 22.11 -10.39 0.22
N ILE A 207 22.71 -10.20 -0.95
CA ILE A 207 22.95 -8.88 -1.55
C ILE A 207 21.62 -8.14 -1.77
N ALA A 208 20.59 -8.83 -2.25
CA ALA A 208 19.28 -8.24 -2.43
C ALA A 208 18.68 -7.78 -1.09
N ILE A 209 18.77 -8.61 -0.05
CA ILE A 209 18.31 -8.30 1.31
C ILE A 209 19.05 -7.09 1.89
N GLU A 210 20.38 -7.06 1.79
CA GLU A 210 21.20 -5.93 2.23
C GLU A 210 20.86 -4.64 1.48
N ARG A 211 20.40 -4.74 0.23
CA ARG A 211 20.02 -3.58 -0.59
C ARG A 211 18.67 -3.00 -0.22
N PHE A 212 17.64 -3.81 0.08
CA PHE A 212 16.29 -3.30 0.36
C PHE A 212 16.02 -3.03 1.85
N LEU A 213 16.66 -3.75 2.79
CA LEU A 213 16.45 -3.52 4.23
C LEU A 213 16.70 -2.05 4.67
N PRO A 214 17.68 -1.32 4.11
CA PRO A 214 17.89 0.09 4.43
C PRO A 214 16.69 1.00 4.11
N PHE A 215 15.81 0.64 3.17
CA PHE A 215 14.59 1.42 2.90
C PHE A 215 13.65 1.46 4.12
N PHE A 216 13.75 0.44 4.98
CA PHE A 216 13.00 0.30 6.23
C PHE A 216 13.83 0.75 7.46
N GLY A 217 15.03 1.29 7.26
CA GLY A 217 15.96 1.61 8.35
C GLY A 217 16.45 0.37 9.12
N LYS A 218 16.52 -0.79 8.45
CA LYS A 218 16.96 -2.07 9.02
C LYS A 218 18.20 -2.58 8.31
N THR A 219 18.85 -3.54 8.96
CA THR A 219 20.04 -4.22 8.46
C THR A 219 19.96 -5.71 8.77
N ILE A 220 20.83 -6.51 8.16
CA ILE A 220 20.81 -7.97 8.32
C ILE A 220 21.11 -8.43 9.75
N GLU A 221 21.81 -7.63 10.55
CA GLU A 221 22.14 -7.92 11.95
C GLU A 221 20.89 -7.99 12.86
N GLY A 222 19.81 -7.32 12.45
CA GLY A 222 18.51 -7.40 13.12
C GLY A 222 17.78 -8.71 12.87
N CYS A 223 18.15 -9.46 11.82
CA CYS A 223 17.53 -10.73 11.50
C CYS A 223 17.96 -11.82 12.49
N LYS A 224 17.00 -12.52 13.10
CA LYS A 224 17.25 -13.58 14.11
C LYS A 224 16.93 -14.97 13.62
N PHE A 225 16.15 -15.10 12.56
CA PHE A 225 15.79 -16.38 11.96
C PHE A 225 15.23 -16.16 10.57
N ILE A 226 15.32 -17.21 9.75
CA ILE A 226 14.70 -17.27 8.43
C ILE A 226 13.60 -18.31 8.47
N VAL A 227 12.46 -18.02 7.85
CA VAL A 227 11.37 -18.98 7.60
C VAL A 227 11.29 -19.22 6.11
N GLY A 228 11.33 -20.48 5.69
CA GLY A 228 11.28 -20.81 4.27
C GLY A 228 11.27 -22.32 4.05
N ASP A 229 11.10 -22.74 2.80
CA ASP A 229 11.28 -24.16 2.48
C ASP A 229 12.73 -24.61 2.74
N ASN A 230 12.92 -25.91 2.95
CA ASN A 230 14.22 -26.46 3.36
C ASN A 230 15.16 -26.68 2.17
N CYS A 231 15.05 -25.83 1.14
CA CYS A 231 15.87 -25.90 -0.06
C CYS A 231 17.33 -25.53 0.25
N SER A 232 18.25 -25.94 -0.61
CA SER A 232 19.69 -25.70 -0.44
C SER A 232 20.03 -24.21 -0.35
N VAL A 233 19.32 -23.36 -1.09
CA VAL A 233 19.52 -21.91 -1.12
C VAL A 233 19.19 -21.30 0.24
N ASN A 234 18.01 -21.57 0.79
CA ASN A 234 17.58 -21.06 2.09
C ASN A 234 18.46 -21.57 3.24
N LYS A 235 18.88 -22.85 3.19
CA LYS A 235 19.84 -23.39 4.17
C LYS A 235 21.16 -22.64 4.14
N ARG A 236 21.69 -22.41 2.93
CA ARG A 236 22.98 -21.75 2.75
C ARG A 236 22.91 -20.28 3.13
N LEU A 237 21.82 -19.59 2.80
CA LEU A 237 21.57 -18.21 3.21
C LEU A 237 21.49 -18.07 4.73
N ALA A 238 20.74 -18.96 5.40
CA ALA A 238 20.67 -18.99 6.87
C ALA A 238 22.07 -19.20 7.50
N ASN A 239 22.87 -20.11 6.95
CA ASN A 239 24.25 -20.33 7.39
C ASN A 239 25.14 -19.09 7.18
N MET A 240 25.02 -18.40 6.04
CA MET A 240 25.78 -17.17 5.75
C MET A 240 25.40 -16.04 6.69
N MET A 241 24.11 -15.90 7.02
CA MET A 241 23.61 -14.92 7.97
C MET A 241 23.85 -15.33 9.43
N GLY A 242 24.27 -16.57 9.69
CA GLY A 242 24.49 -17.09 11.05
C GLY A 242 23.21 -17.26 11.88
N VAL A 243 22.06 -17.46 11.24
CA VAL A 243 20.74 -17.55 11.89
C VAL A 243 20.08 -18.91 11.64
N PRO A 244 19.20 -19.40 12.53
CA PRO A 244 18.45 -20.62 12.30
C PRO A 244 17.46 -20.49 11.13
N LEU A 245 17.31 -21.58 10.37
CA LEU A 245 16.24 -21.77 9.39
C LEU A 245 15.08 -22.57 10.00
N VAL A 246 13.91 -21.96 10.04
CA VAL A 246 12.64 -22.58 10.39
C VAL A 246 11.99 -23.11 9.11
N GLY A 247 11.94 -24.43 8.98
CA GLY A 247 11.40 -25.08 7.78
C GLY A 247 9.89 -24.86 7.61
N CYS A 248 9.48 -24.63 6.36
CA CYS A 248 8.09 -24.45 5.98
C CYS A 248 7.24 -25.69 6.31
N ALA A 249 6.22 -25.51 7.15
CA ALA A 249 5.29 -26.58 7.53
C ALA A 249 4.50 -27.12 6.33
N ASN A 250 4.17 -26.27 5.35
CA ASN A 250 3.47 -26.70 4.15
C ASN A 250 4.34 -27.63 3.29
N HIS A 251 5.64 -27.36 3.20
CA HIS A 251 6.57 -28.27 2.54
C HIS A 251 6.66 -29.62 3.28
N ARG A 252 6.67 -29.62 4.61
CA ARG A 252 6.63 -30.86 5.40
C ARG A 252 5.33 -31.65 5.19
N LEU A 253 4.20 -30.95 5.10
CA LEU A 253 2.92 -31.56 4.76
C LEU A 253 2.92 -32.15 3.35
N GLN A 254 3.46 -31.42 2.37
CA GLN A 254 3.60 -31.90 0.99
C GLN A 254 4.42 -33.19 0.93
N LEU A 255 5.52 -33.29 1.68
CA LEU A 255 6.31 -34.51 1.78
C LEU A 255 5.49 -35.66 2.38
N ALA A 256 4.77 -35.41 3.49
CA ALA A 256 3.92 -36.42 4.12
C ALA A 256 2.80 -36.90 3.19
N VAL A 257 2.17 -36.00 2.42
CA VAL A 257 1.15 -36.34 1.43
C VAL A 257 1.74 -37.18 0.30
N ARG A 258 2.94 -36.83 -0.20
CA ARG A 258 3.61 -37.59 -1.24
C ARG A 258 3.90 -39.02 -0.77
N ASP A 259 4.40 -39.18 0.45
CA ASP A 259 4.70 -40.48 1.04
C ASP A 259 3.42 -41.30 1.28
N TYR A 260 2.33 -40.65 1.71
CA TYR A 260 1.02 -41.29 1.85
C TYR A 260 0.46 -41.80 0.50
N LEU A 261 0.74 -41.08 -0.58
CA LEU A 261 0.26 -41.40 -1.93
C LEU A 261 1.14 -42.40 -2.69
N THR A 262 2.31 -42.79 -2.15
CA THR A 262 3.21 -43.77 -2.80
C THR A 262 2.51 -45.06 -3.26
N PRO A 263 1.58 -45.67 -2.50
CA PRO A 263 0.86 -46.86 -2.97
C PRO A 263 -0.06 -46.63 -4.18
N HIS A 264 -0.32 -45.37 -4.55
CA HIS A 264 -1.20 -44.96 -5.64
C HIS A 264 -0.44 -44.30 -6.81
N GLU A 265 0.90 -44.43 -6.84
CA GLU A 265 1.75 -43.77 -7.84
C GLU A 265 1.34 -44.12 -9.28
N ASP A 266 1.06 -45.39 -9.57
CA ASP A 266 0.61 -45.85 -10.90
C ASP A 266 -0.70 -45.16 -11.33
N ALA A 267 -1.68 -45.08 -10.43
CA ALA A 267 -2.96 -44.44 -10.71
C ALA A 267 -2.80 -42.93 -10.92
N LEU A 268 -1.91 -42.29 -10.15
CA LEU A 268 -1.57 -40.88 -10.33
C LEU A 268 -0.84 -40.63 -11.65
N GLU A 269 0.01 -41.55 -12.09
CA GLU A 269 0.67 -41.47 -13.40
C GLU A 269 -0.35 -41.58 -14.55
N GLU A 270 -1.30 -42.51 -14.47
CA GLU A 270 -2.39 -42.62 -15.46
C GLU A 270 -3.22 -41.32 -15.53
N ILE A 271 -3.58 -40.75 -14.38
CA ILE A 271 -4.27 -39.46 -14.30
C ILE A 271 -3.40 -38.36 -14.92
N GLN A 272 -2.10 -38.33 -14.61
CA GLN A 272 -1.19 -37.32 -15.16
C GLN A 272 -1.07 -37.42 -16.69
N ILE A 273 -1.00 -38.63 -17.24
CA ILE A 273 -1.00 -38.89 -18.68
C ILE A 273 -2.30 -38.39 -19.31
N LEU A 274 -3.45 -38.70 -18.70
CA LEU A 274 -4.75 -38.21 -19.15
C LEU A 274 -4.81 -36.68 -19.13
N MET A 275 -4.39 -36.04 -18.04
CA MET A 275 -4.37 -34.58 -17.90
C MET A 275 -3.46 -33.92 -18.93
N ARG A 276 -2.28 -34.49 -19.22
CA ARG A 276 -1.39 -34.00 -20.29
C ARG A 276 -2.06 -34.07 -21.67
N LYS A 277 -2.77 -35.17 -21.98
CA LYS A 277 -3.52 -35.32 -23.24
C LYS A 277 -4.65 -34.28 -23.35
N LEU A 278 -5.37 -34.04 -22.25
CA LEU A 278 -6.49 -33.10 -22.18
C LEU A 278 -6.04 -31.62 -22.23
N ARG A 279 -4.81 -31.30 -21.79
CA ARG A 279 -4.25 -29.93 -21.81
C ARG A 279 -4.00 -29.38 -23.23
N THR A 280 -4.00 -30.24 -24.25
CA THR A 280 -3.78 -29.80 -25.63
C THR A 280 -4.90 -28.85 -26.10
N LEU A 281 -4.56 -27.81 -26.86
CA LEU A 281 -5.51 -26.81 -27.38
C LEU A 281 -6.75 -27.46 -28.02
N LYS A 282 -6.55 -28.56 -28.76
CA LYS A 282 -7.63 -29.30 -29.44
C LYS A 282 -8.60 -29.97 -28.46
N GLN A 283 -8.12 -30.53 -27.35
CA GLN A 283 -8.99 -31.19 -26.37
C GLN A 283 -9.60 -30.19 -25.40
N ALA A 284 -8.86 -29.17 -24.98
CA ALA A 284 -9.38 -28.04 -24.21
C ALA A 284 -10.51 -27.31 -24.95
N ALA A 285 -10.40 -27.11 -26.26
CA ALA A 285 -11.47 -26.53 -27.07
C ALA A 285 -12.75 -27.38 -27.10
N LYS A 286 -12.61 -28.72 -27.14
CA LYS A 286 -13.77 -29.64 -27.09
C LYS A 286 -14.46 -29.64 -25.74
N LEU A 287 -13.72 -29.48 -24.64
CA LEU A 287 -14.27 -29.38 -23.29
C LEU A 287 -15.04 -28.07 -23.09
N ARG A 288 -14.50 -26.93 -23.57
CA ARG A 288 -15.21 -25.63 -23.54
C ARG A 288 -16.57 -25.65 -24.25
N TYR A 289 -16.69 -26.46 -25.30
CA TYR A 289 -17.96 -26.65 -26.02
C TYR A 289 -18.97 -27.52 -25.27
N ARG A 290 -18.53 -28.33 -24.30
CA ARG A 290 -19.39 -29.21 -23.49
C ARG A 290 -19.84 -28.56 -22.17
N ASP A 291 -19.01 -27.67 -21.61
CA ASP A 291 -19.29 -26.96 -20.34
C ASP A 291 -20.13 -25.67 -20.54
N GLN A 292 -20.78 -25.48 -21.70
CA GLN A 292 -21.69 -24.36 -22.00
C GLN A 292 -23.17 -24.64 -21.68
N PHE A 293 -23.46 -25.46 -20.66
CA PHE A 293 -24.80 -25.62 -20.09
C PHE A 293 -24.84 -25.14 -18.64
#